data_AF-A0A6A9QG71-F1
#
_entry.id   AF-A0A6A9QG71-F1
#
_cell.length_a   1.000
_cell.length_b   1.000
_cell.length_c   1.000
_cell.angle_alpha   90.00
_cell.angle_beta   90.00
_cell.angle_gamma   90.00
#
_symmetry.space_group_name_H-M   'P 1'
#
loop_
_entity.id
_entity.type
_entity.pdbx_description
1 polymer ?
#
loop_
_entity_poly.entity_id
_entity_poly.type
_entity_poly.pdbx_seq_one_letter_code
_entity_poly.pdbx_strand_id
1 'polypeptide(L)'
;MPDGKIPLQAEVYLDGEKVEARVFLHVKGYKRARVTHIDVEGDKIKGLLRPRHSVYPLVEWKGNEVTFPINEHKIRMIIPEITLNFNGNLYVGGKGKGIFLGFHRNEIRQLEEIAKQKGVEPSGRGSKA
;
A
#
# COMPACT_ATOMS: atom_id res chain seq x y z
N MET A 1 -15.32 3.35 -12.76
CA MET A 1 -14.95 3.73 -11.38
C MET A 1 -14.02 4.94 -11.43
N PRO A 2 -14.52 6.18 -11.29
CA PRO A 2 -13.76 7.39 -11.62
C PRO A 2 -12.66 7.78 -10.62
N ASP A 3 -12.55 7.08 -9.49
CA ASP A 3 -11.72 7.51 -8.36
C ASP A 3 -10.31 6.92 -8.31
N GLY A 4 -10.01 5.88 -9.12
CA GLY A 4 -8.72 5.19 -9.18
C GLY A 4 -8.24 4.55 -7.88
N LYS A 5 -9.10 4.47 -6.87
CA LYS A 5 -8.91 3.65 -5.68
C LYS A 5 -9.71 2.37 -5.84
N ILE A 6 -9.00 1.25 -5.89
CA ILE A 6 -9.59 -0.08 -5.98
C ILE A 6 -9.60 -0.65 -4.56
N PRO A 7 -10.76 -0.97 -3.97
CA PRO A 7 -10.82 -1.63 -2.66
C PRO A 7 -10.21 -3.02 -2.77
N LEU A 8 -9.44 -3.40 -1.75
CA LEU A 8 -8.84 -4.72 -1.61
C LEU A 8 -9.41 -5.42 -0.38
N GLN A 9 -9.76 -6.68 -0.53
CA GLN A 9 -9.98 -7.59 0.59
C GLN A 9 -8.64 -7.79 1.29
N ALA A 10 -8.59 -7.40 2.56
CA ALA A 10 -7.38 -7.53 3.36
C ALA A 10 -7.71 -7.74 4.82
N GLU A 11 -6.88 -8.53 5.48
CA GLU A 11 -6.82 -8.58 6.94
C GLU A 11 -5.62 -7.77 7.42
N VAL A 12 -5.86 -6.90 8.40
CA VAL A 12 -4.82 -6.06 8.98
C VAL A 12 -4.73 -6.37 10.47
N TYR A 13 -3.52 -6.60 10.94
CA TYR A 13 -3.20 -6.87 12.33
C TYR A 13 -2.22 -5.80 12.82
N LEU A 14 -2.50 -5.24 14.00
CA LEU A 14 -1.63 -4.30 14.72
C LEU A 14 -1.20 -4.97 16.02
N ASP A 15 0.11 -5.17 16.20
CA ASP A 15 0.70 -5.82 17.38
C ASP A 15 0.10 -7.19 17.70
N GLY A 16 -0.31 -7.91 16.65
CA GLY A 16 -0.94 -9.24 16.75
C GLY A 16 -2.45 -9.23 16.85
N GLU A 17 -3.09 -8.08 17.09
CA GLU A 17 -4.55 -7.95 17.14
C GLU A 17 -5.12 -7.61 15.76
N LYS A 18 -6.18 -8.31 15.34
CA LYS A 18 -6.92 -7.93 14.12
C LYS A 18 -7.62 -6.59 14.34
N VAL A 19 -7.46 -5.66 13.40
CA VAL A 19 -8.06 -4.32 13.47
C VAL A 19 -8.93 -4.03 12.25
N GLU A 20 -9.96 -3.19 12.45
CA GLU A 20 -10.77 -2.72 11.33
C GLU A 20 -9.98 -1.69 10.52
N ALA A 21 -9.64 -2.05 9.28
CA ALA A 21 -8.97 -1.18 8.34
C ALA A 21 -9.44 -1.47 6.91
N ARG A 22 -9.51 -0.42 6.10
CA ARG A 22 -9.81 -0.47 4.66
C ARG A 22 -8.52 -0.33 3.89
N VAL A 23 -8.26 -1.28 3.00
CA VAL A 23 -7.07 -1.31 2.16
C VAL A 23 -7.46 -1.00 0.72
N PHE A 24 -6.70 -0.12 0.06
CA PHE A 24 -6.96 0.27 -1.32
C PHE A 24 -5.69 0.23 -2.15
N LEU A 25 -5.78 -0.29 -3.37
CA LEU A 25 -4.79 -0.01 -4.41
C LEU A 25 -5.12 1.34 -5.04
N HIS A 26 -4.28 2.34 -4.81
CA HIS A 26 -4.44 3.69 -5.34
C HIS A 26 -3.58 3.85 -6.58
N VAL A 27 -4.23 3.88 -7.74
CA VAL A 27 -3.58 3.83 -9.05
C VAL A 27 -3.06 5.20 -9.45
N LYS A 28 -1.86 5.24 -10.05
CA LYS A 28 -1.25 6.45 -10.61
C LYS A 28 -2.21 7.17 -11.57
N GLY A 29 -2.23 8.50 -11.47
CA GLY A 29 -2.99 9.39 -12.35
C GLY A 29 -4.39 9.74 -11.85
N TYR A 30 -4.84 9.12 -10.76
CA TYR A 30 -6.13 9.40 -10.13
C TYR A 30 -5.94 10.12 -8.80
N LYS A 31 -6.85 11.06 -8.46
CA LYS A 31 -6.85 11.83 -7.19
C LYS A 31 -5.47 12.39 -6.77
N ARG A 32 -4.66 12.81 -7.76
CA ARG A 32 -3.28 13.34 -7.62
C ARG A 32 -2.23 12.29 -7.21
N ALA A 33 -2.53 11.00 -7.27
CA ALA A 33 -1.55 9.93 -7.11
C ALA A 33 -0.49 10.02 -8.23
N ARG A 34 0.73 10.39 -7.86
CA ARG A 34 1.87 10.46 -8.81
C ARG A 34 2.48 9.09 -9.11
N VAL A 35 2.26 8.13 -8.22
CA VAL A 35 2.77 6.76 -8.27
C VAL A 35 1.70 5.83 -7.68
N THR A 36 1.59 4.61 -8.21
CA THR A 36 0.69 3.58 -7.68
C THR A 36 1.19 3.09 -6.32
N HIS A 37 0.31 3.06 -5.32
CA HIS A 37 0.64 2.70 -3.94
C HIS A 37 -0.55 2.00 -3.26
N ILE A 38 -0.32 1.43 -2.08
CA ILE A 38 -1.40 0.85 -1.27
C ILE A 38 -1.72 1.80 -0.12
N ASP A 39 -2.99 2.18 0.01
CA ASP A 39 -3.50 2.91 1.17
C ASP A 39 -4.02 1.93 2.23
N VAL A 40 -3.72 2.19 3.50
CA VAL A 40 -4.31 1.50 4.65
C VAL A 40 -4.96 2.54 5.56
N GLU A 41 -6.28 2.54 5.63
CA GLU A 41 -7.08 3.54 6.36
C GLU A 41 -7.88 2.87 7.49
N GLY A 42 -7.78 3.37 8.72
CA GLY A 42 -8.51 2.81 9.87
C GLY A 42 -8.20 3.56 11.15
N ASP A 43 -9.10 3.52 12.13
CA ASP A 43 -8.97 4.35 13.34
C ASP A 43 -7.77 3.95 14.21
N LYS A 44 -7.49 2.64 14.35
CA LYS A 44 -6.29 2.12 15.02
C LYS A 44 -5.00 2.36 14.22
N ILE A 45 -5.09 2.59 12.91
CA ILE A 45 -3.94 2.85 12.02
C ILE A 45 -3.62 4.34 11.94
N LYS A 46 -4.64 5.19 12.10
CA LYS A 46 -4.52 6.64 12.08
C LYS A 46 -3.63 7.10 13.24
N GLY A 47 -2.64 7.93 12.91
CA GLY A 47 -1.76 8.52 13.92
C GLY A 47 -0.52 7.69 14.24
N LEU A 48 -0.46 6.40 13.83
CA LEU A 48 0.76 5.59 13.93
C LEU A 48 1.95 6.25 13.24
N LEU A 49 1.67 6.95 12.12
CA LEU A 49 2.64 7.81 11.45
C LEU A 49 1.99 9.12 11.03
N ARG A 50 2.56 10.24 11.49
CA ARG A 50 2.01 11.58 11.21
C ARG A 50 2.06 11.89 9.72
N PRO A 51 1.10 12.67 9.18
CA PRO A 51 1.20 13.18 7.81
C PRO A 51 2.55 13.86 7.57
N ARG A 52 3.13 13.65 6.37
CA ARG A 52 4.46 14.17 5.96
C ARG A 52 5.65 13.53 6.68
N HIS A 53 5.43 12.51 7.51
CA HIS A 53 6.49 11.63 8.01
C HIS A 53 6.49 10.32 7.23
N SER A 54 7.67 9.73 7.10
CA SER A 54 7.86 8.43 6.45
C SER A 54 8.92 7.60 7.16
N VAL A 55 8.79 6.29 7.06
CA VAL A 55 9.79 5.30 7.47
C VAL A 55 10.09 4.36 6.31
N TYR A 56 11.22 3.67 6.38
CA TYR A 56 11.71 2.76 5.34
C TYR A 56 12.08 1.40 5.95
N PRO A 57 11.11 0.64 6.48
CA PRO A 57 11.39 -0.69 7.01
C PRO A 57 11.93 -1.62 5.93
N LEU A 58 12.91 -2.45 6.30
CA LEU A 58 13.26 -3.64 5.55
C LEU A 58 12.14 -4.67 5.74
N VAL A 59 11.59 -5.17 4.64
CA VAL A 59 10.50 -6.13 4.64
C VAL A 59 10.83 -7.30 3.74
N GLU A 60 10.26 -8.45 4.10
CA GLU A 60 10.15 -9.59 3.21
C GLU A 60 8.67 -9.75 2.86
N TRP A 61 8.28 -9.33 1.67
CA TRP A 61 6.93 -9.56 1.16
C TRP A 61 6.89 -10.93 0.49
N LYS A 62 6.02 -11.82 0.95
CA LYS A 62 5.88 -13.19 0.44
C LYS A 62 4.45 -13.45 0.01
N GLY A 63 4.24 -13.58 -1.30
CA GLY A 63 2.92 -13.78 -1.88
C GLY A 63 1.94 -12.68 -1.48
N ASN A 64 0.90 -13.05 -0.73
CA ASN A 64 -0.16 -12.17 -0.27
C ASN A 64 0.07 -11.58 1.13
N GLU A 65 1.22 -11.83 1.74
CA GLU A 65 1.48 -11.43 3.13
C GLU A 65 2.72 -10.55 3.26
N VAL A 66 2.63 -9.55 4.12
CA VAL A 66 3.77 -8.75 4.57
C VAL A 66 3.63 -8.39 6.04
N THR A 67 4.76 -8.31 6.73
CA THR A 67 4.87 -7.80 8.08
C THR A 67 5.95 -6.73 8.15
N PHE A 68 5.67 -5.59 8.76
CA PHE A 68 6.61 -4.47 8.84
C PHE A 68 6.40 -3.60 10.09
N PRO A 69 7.47 -3.03 10.65
CA PRO A 69 7.37 -2.11 11.77
C PRO A 69 7.04 -0.68 11.34
N ILE A 70 6.34 0.06 12.22
CA ILE A 70 6.22 1.51 12.22
C ILE A 70 6.43 1.99 13.64
N ASN A 71 7.51 2.74 13.87
CA ASN A 71 7.95 3.14 15.21
C ASN A 71 8.02 1.91 16.15
N GLU A 72 7.32 1.93 17.29
CA GLU A 72 7.21 0.83 18.25
C GLU A 72 6.20 -0.26 17.86
N HIS A 73 5.40 -0.05 16.81
CA HIS A 73 4.31 -0.95 16.42
C HIS A 73 4.69 -1.88 15.28
N LYS A 74 4.06 -3.05 15.22
CA LYS A 74 4.20 -4.04 14.16
C LYS A 74 2.88 -4.23 13.42
N ILE A 75 2.90 -4.01 12.11
CA ILE A 75 1.76 -4.25 11.23
C ILE A 75 1.97 -5.54 10.46
N ARG A 76 0.95 -6.39 10.40
CA ARG A 76 0.88 -7.54 9.50
C ARG A 76 -0.35 -7.39 8.61
N MET A 77 -0.16 -7.62 7.31
CA MET A 77 -1.22 -7.54 6.31
C MET A 77 -1.29 -8.82 5.49
N ILE A 78 -2.50 -9.29 5.26
CA ILE A 78 -2.80 -10.39 4.33
C ILE A 78 -3.77 -9.85 3.28
N ILE A 79 -3.35 -9.81 2.01
CA ILE A 79 -4.09 -9.21 0.90
C ILE A 79 -4.21 -10.23 -0.24
N PRO A 80 -5.22 -11.13 -0.23
CA PRO A 80 -5.33 -12.23 -1.20
C PRO A 80 -5.30 -11.82 -2.68
N GLU A 81 -5.67 -10.58 -2.98
CA GLU A 81 -5.72 -10.04 -4.34
C GLU A 81 -4.38 -9.53 -4.87
N ILE A 82 -3.33 -9.53 -4.04
CA ILE A 82 -1.99 -9.08 -4.40
C ILE A 82 -1.01 -10.21 -4.14
N THR A 83 -0.21 -10.57 -5.15
CA THR A 83 0.91 -11.51 -5.02
C THR A 83 2.19 -10.78 -5.40
N LEU A 84 3.03 -10.46 -4.43
CA LEU A 84 4.36 -9.87 -4.62
C LEU A 84 5.41 -10.73 -3.93
N ASN A 85 6.63 -10.73 -4.46
CA ASN A 85 7.77 -11.39 -3.81
C ASN A 85 8.99 -10.48 -3.92
N PHE A 86 9.33 -9.81 -2.82
CA PHE A 86 10.53 -8.98 -2.75
C PHE A 86 11.07 -8.90 -1.33
N ASN A 87 12.38 -8.68 -1.24
CA ASN A 87 13.08 -8.38 -0.01
C ASN A 87 13.77 -7.04 -0.19
N GLY A 88 13.43 -6.05 0.64
CA GLY A 88 14.02 -4.73 0.55
C GLY A 88 13.26 -3.67 1.32
N ASN A 89 13.60 -2.41 1.08
CA ASN A 89 12.97 -1.28 1.73
C ASN A 89 11.56 -1.05 1.19
N LEU A 90 10.58 -0.94 2.09
CA LEU A 90 9.23 -0.49 1.78
C LEU A 90 9.09 0.97 2.22
N TYR A 91 8.61 1.84 1.34
CA TYR A 91 8.27 3.21 1.76
C TYR A 91 6.95 3.17 2.53
N VAL A 92 6.92 3.67 3.76
CA VAL A 92 5.67 3.82 4.51
C VAL A 92 5.50 5.28 4.89
N GLY A 93 4.45 5.92 4.37
CA GLY A 93 4.14 7.33 4.60
C GLY A 93 2.88 7.53 5.42
N GLY A 94 2.91 8.50 6.34
CA GLY A 94 1.73 8.88 7.12
C GLY A 94 0.74 9.72 6.32
N LYS A 95 -0.55 9.53 6.56
CA LYS A 95 -1.66 10.32 5.98
C LYS A 95 -2.77 10.52 7.02
N GLY A 96 -3.66 11.49 6.77
CA GLY A 96 -4.67 11.88 7.76
C GLY A 96 -5.63 10.78 8.23
N LYS A 97 -5.79 9.70 7.44
CA LYS A 97 -6.67 8.56 7.75
C LYS A 97 -5.93 7.25 8.04
N GLY A 98 -4.60 7.25 8.10
CA GLY A 98 -3.80 6.02 8.24
C GLY A 98 -2.43 6.16 7.59
N ILE A 99 -2.03 5.18 6.80
CA ILE A 99 -0.71 5.12 6.14
C ILE A 99 -0.86 4.76 4.65
N PHE A 100 0.22 4.96 3.89
CA PHE A 100 0.34 4.40 2.55
C PHE A 100 1.69 3.72 2.34
N LEU A 101 1.69 2.65 1.56
CA LEU A 101 2.84 1.83 1.21
C LEU A 101 3.26 2.15 -0.23
N GLY A 102 4.46 2.72 -0.38
CA GLY A 102 5.11 2.99 -1.66
C GLY A 102 6.13 1.91 -1.98
N PHE A 103 6.27 1.60 -3.26
CA PHE A 103 7.04 0.45 -3.72
C PHE A 103 8.12 0.84 -4.73
N HIS A 104 9.06 -0.07 -4.99
CA HIS A 104 10.02 0.07 -6.08
C HIS A 104 9.37 -0.24 -7.45
N ARG A 105 10.10 0.08 -8.53
CA ARG A 105 9.56 0.06 -9.90
C ARG A 105 9.00 -1.30 -10.32
N ASN A 106 9.59 -2.39 -9.85
CA ASN A 106 9.17 -3.75 -10.24
C ASN A 106 7.83 -4.12 -9.60
N GLU A 107 7.65 -3.80 -8.34
CA GLU A 107 6.41 -4.03 -7.59
C GLU A 107 5.32 -3.07 -8.05
N ILE A 108 5.65 -1.80 -8.34
CA ILE A 108 4.70 -0.85 -8.97
C ILE A 108 4.14 -1.42 -10.28
N ARG A 109 4.98 -2.00 -11.14
CA ARG A 109 4.52 -2.61 -12.40
C ARG A 109 3.54 -3.75 -12.13
N GLN A 110 3.85 -4.64 -11.19
CA GLN A 110 2.95 -5.75 -10.82
C GLN A 110 1.61 -5.23 -10.27
N LEU A 111 1.63 -4.21 -9.41
CA LEU A 111 0.43 -3.57 -8.89
C LEU A 111 -0.39 -2.89 -10.00
N GLU A 112 0.26 -2.24 -10.96
CA GLU A 112 -0.40 -1.65 -12.13
C GLU A 112 -1.03 -2.70 -13.05
N GLU A 113 -0.43 -3.89 -13.21
CA GLU A 113 -1.06 -5.01 -13.93
C GLU A 113 -2.30 -5.54 -13.19
N ILE A 114 -2.25 -5.67 -11.86
CA ILE A 114 -3.43 -6.02 -11.04
C ILE A 114 -4.54 -4.97 -11.22
N ALA A 115 -4.19 -3.68 -11.25
CA ALA A 115 -5.16 -2.61 -11.50
C ALA A 115 -5.83 -2.74 -12.88
N LYS A 116 -5.05 -3.03 -13.93
CA LYS A 116 -5.56 -3.24 -15.29
C LYS A 116 -6.51 -4.43 -15.36
N GLN A 117 -6.19 -5.54 -14.72
CA GLN A 117 -7.07 -6.72 -14.63
C GLN A 117 -8.41 -6.39 -13.96
N LYS A 118 -8.44 -5.38 -13.10
CA LYS A 118 -9.65 -4.85 -12.45
C LYS A 118 -10.30 -3.69 -13.21
N GLY A 119 -9.87 -3.42 -14.44
CA GLY A 119 -10.44 -2.41 -15.33
C GLY A 119 -10.04 -0.96 -15.02
N VAL A 120 -8.91 -0.75 -14.32
CA VAL A 120 -8.40 0.58 -14.01
C VAL A 120 -6.98 0.74 -14.57
N GLU A 121 -6.86 1.56 -15.60
CA GLU A 121 -5.55 1.83 -16.22
C GLU A 121 -4.83 3.00 -15.54
N PRO A 122 -3.52 2.87 -15.23
CA PRO A 122 -2.74 3.98 -14.72
C PRO A 122 -2.56 5.07 -15.78
N SER A 123 -2.80 6.33 -15.41
CA SER A 123 -2.64 7.47 -16.33
C SER A 123 -1.45 8.35 -15.95
N GLY A 124 -0.77 8.91 -16.96
CA GLY A 124 0.41 9.77 -16.81
C GLY A 124 1.60 9.31 -17.66
N ARG A 125 2.47 10.26 -18.08
CA ARG A 125 3.68 9.94 -18.84
C ARG A 125 4.51 8.91 -18.07
N GLY A 126 4.76 7.75 -18.68
CA GLY A 126 5.74 6.81 -18.16
C GLY A 126 7.06 7.54 -17.97
N SER A 127 7.72 7.36 -16.82
CA SER A 127 9.12 7.75 -16.69
C SER A 127 9.88 7.03 -17.79
N LYS A 128 10.24 7.78 -18.85
CA LYS A 128 11.19 7.33 -19.85
C LYS A 128 12.42 6.84 -19.08
N ALA A 129 12.78 5.58 -19.33
CA ALA A 129 14.08 5.07 -18.92
C ALA A 129 15.18 5.92 -19.58
#